data_AF-A0A355AII1-F1
#
_entry.id   AF-A0A355AII1-F1
#
_cell.length_a   1.000
_cell.length_b   1.000
_cell.length_c   1.000
_cell.angle_alpha   90.00
_cell.angle_beta   90.00
_cell.angle_gamma   90.00
#
_symmetry.space_group_name_H-M   'P 1'
#
loop_
_entity.id
_entity.type
_entity.pdbx_description
1 polymer ?
#
loop_
_entity_poly.entity_id
_entity_poly.type
_entity_poly.pdbx_seq_one_letter_code
_entity_poly.pdbx_strand_id
1 'polypeptide(L)' 'MSVTKTYNAKQVEKKWYDYWMQNNYFHSTPDDREPYTIVIPPPNVTGILHMGHMLNNTIQDVLIRRARLQGKNACWVP' A
#
# COMPACT_ATOMS: atom_id res chain seq x y z
N MET A 1 -3.87 -20.94 18.33
CA MET A 1 -3.17 -19.65 18.46
C MET A 1 -3.33 -19.19 19.90
N SER A 2 -2.23 -18.91 20.60
CA SER A 2 -2.30 -18.27 21.92
C SER A 2 -2.55 -16.77 21.70
N VAL A 3 -3.66 -16.25 22.23
CA VAL A 3 -4.01 -14.84 22.12
C VAL A 3 -3.46 -14.13 23.35
N THR A 4 -2.48 -13.25 23.17
CA THR A 4 -1.98 -12.38 24.22
C THR A 4 -3.03 -11.33 24.57
N LYS A 5 -3.12 -10.92 25.85
CA LYS A 5 -4.04 -9.84 26.28
C LYS A 5 -3.81 -8.52 25.55
N THR A 6 -2.59 -8.28 25.06
CA THR A 6 -2.20 -7.05 24.37
C THR A 6 -1.82 -7.35 22.92
N TYR A 7 -2.32 -6.54 21.99
CA TYR A 7 -1.94 -6.58 20.58
C TYR A 7 -0.56 -5.97 20.36
N ASN A 8 0.32 -6.69 19.66
CA ASN A 8 1.64 -6.19 19.26
C ASN A 8 1.64 -5.79 17.79
N ALA A 9 1.32 -4.51 17.52
CA ALA A 9 1.25 -3.96 16.16
C ALA A 9 2.57 -4.13 15.39
N LYS A 10 3.71 -3.82 16.03
CA LYS A 10 5.04 -3.87 15.39
C LYS A 10 5.36 -5.25 14.81
N GLN A 11 5.04 -6.31 15.54
CA GLN A 11 5.29 -7.67 15.08
C GLN A 11 4.40 -8.05 13.90
N VAL A 12 3.13 -7.67 13.95
CA VAL A 12 2.14 -7.99 12.91
C VAL A 12 2.40 -7.20 11.64
N GLU A 13 2.68 -5.89 11.76
CA GLU A 13 3.06 -5.02 10.65
C GLU A 13 4.31 -5.56 9.94
N LYS A 14 5.37 -5.90 10.69
CA LYS A 14 6.58 -6.47 10.12
C LYS A 14 6.28 -7.75 9.34
N LYS A 15 5.55 -8.69 9.94
CA LYS A 15 5.20 -9.97 9.30
C LYS A 15 4.49 -9.77 7.97
N TRP A 16 3.47 -8.90 7.93
CA TRP A 16 2.68 -8.68 6.73
C TRP A 16 3.43 -7.89 5.67
N TYR A 17 4.21 -6.89 6.06
CA TYR A 17 5.02 -6.13 5.13
C TYR A 17 6.05 -7.02 4.43
N ASP A 18 6.77 -7.86 5.20
CA ASP A 18 7.71 -8.84 4.65
C ASP A 18 7.00 -9.80 3.67
N TYR A 19 5.81 -10.30 4.04
CA TYR A 19 5.01 -11.17 3.19
C TYR A 19 4.57 -10.49 1.88
N TRP A 20 4.10 -9.23 1.92
CA TRP A 20 3.68 -8.48 0.73
C TRP A 20 4.84 -8.19 -0.22
N MET A 21 6.02 -7.89 0.33
CA MET A 21 7.25 -7.69 -0.44
C MET A 21 7.67 -8.99 -1.14
N GLN A 22 7.70 -10.12 -0.41
CA GLN A 22 8.09 -11.43 -0.96
C GLN A 22 7.14 -11.91 -2.07
N ASN A 23 5.85 -11.59 -1.97
CA ASN A 23 4.84 -11.97 -2.97
C ASN A 23 4.62 -10.89 -4.04
N ASN A 24 5.44 -9.84 -4.05
CA ASN A 24 5.41 -8.77 -5.04
C ASN A 24 4.03 -8.07 -5.18
N TYR A 25 3.29 -7.93 -4.08
CA TYR A 25 1.92 -7.38 -4.10
C TYR A 25 1.84 -5.88 -4.42
N PHE A 26 2.97 -5.18 -4.40
CA PHE A 26 3.04 -3.77 -4.78
C PHE A 26 3.28 -3.56 -6.27
N HIS A 27 3.54 -4.64 -7.02
CA HIS A 27 3.84 -4.59 -8.44
C HIS A 27 2.58 -4.72 -9.31
N SER A 28 2.62 -4.06 -10.46
CA SER A 28 1.59 -4.15 -11.50
C SER A 28 2.26 -4.16 -12.86
N THR A 29 1.83 -5.06 -13.74
CA THR A 29 2.19 -5.10 -15.17
C THR A 29 0.96 -4.83 -16.02
N PRO A 30 1.08 -4.12 -17.15
CA PRO A 30 -0.02 -4.00 -18.10
C PRO A 30 -0.59 -5.35 -18.52
N ASP A 31 -1.92 -5.48 -18.53
CA ASP A 31 -2.67 -6.65 -18.95
C ASP A 31 -4.09 -6.27 -19.43
N ASP A 32 -4.94 -7.25 -19.69
CA ASP A 32 -6.29 -7.07 -20.25
C ASP A 32 -7.35 -6.56 -19.25
N ARG A 33 -7.02 -6.42 -17.95
CA ARG A 33 -7.97 -5.93 -16.94
C ARG A 33 -8.13 -4.41 -17.07
N GLU A 34 -9.26 -3.88 -16.58
CA GLU A 34 -9.49 -2.44 -16.55
C GLU A 34 -8.37 -1.73 -15.76
N PRO A 35 -7.65 -0.75 -16.35
CA PRO A 35 -6.56 -0.06 -15.66
C PRO A 35 -7.08 0.90 -14.60
N TYR A 36 -6.40 0.93 -13.45
CA TYR A 36 -6.66 1.90 -12.37
C TYR A 36 -5.34 2.39 -11.79
N THR A 37 -4.92 3.60 -12.16
CA THR A 37 -3.58 4.11 -11.80
C THR A 37 -3.68 5.37 -10.97
N ILE A 38 -2.92 5.42 -9.88
CA ILE A 38 -2.72 6.63 -9.08
C ILE A 38 -1.22 6.95 -9.09
N VAL A 39 -0.88 8.21 -9.37
CA VAL A 39 0.49 8.72 -9.26
C VAL A 39 0.66 9.37 -7.89
N ILE A 40 1.66 8.93 -7.15
CA ILE A 40 2.09 9.58 -5.91
C ILE A 40 2.80 10.87 -6.32
N PRO A 41 2.36 12.04 -5.82
CA PRO A 41 3.09 13.27 -6.05
C PRO A 41 4.50 13.12 -5.49
N PRO A 42 5.57 13.33 -6.28
CA PRO A 42 6.92 13.15 -5.80
C PRO A 42 7.14 14.06 -4.58
N PRO A 43 7.67 13.53 -3.47
CA PRO A 43 7.93 14.36 -2.32
C PRO A 43 8.99 15.41 -2.67
N ASN A 44 8.80 16.63 -2.17
CA ASN A 44 9.86 17.63 -2.25
C ASN A 44 11.10 17.07 -1.54
N VAL A 45 12.24 17.03 -2.24
CA VAL A 45 13.52 16.40 -1.82
C VAL A 45 14.10 17.00 -0.51
N THR A 46 13.48 18.04 0.03
CA THR A 46 13.95 18.83 1.18
C THR A 46 13.22 18.56 2.51
N GLY A 47 12.14 17.77 2.55
CA GLY A 47 11.24 17.72 3.72
C GLY A 47 11.05 16.34 4.35
N ILE A 48 11.13 16.27 5.69
CA ILE A 48 10.68 15.12 6.48
C ILE A 48 9.18 14.88 6.21
N LEU A 49 8.77 13.63 6.03
CA LEU A 49 7.37 13.27 5.89
C LEU A 49 6.59 13.63 7.17
N HIS A 50 5.65 14.57 7.07
CA HIS A 50 4.67 14.87 8.10
C HIS A 50 3.34 14.10 7.91
N MET A 51 2.45 14.19 8.91
CA MET A 51 1.13 13.52 8.93
C MET A 51 0.24 13.79 7.71
N GLY A 52 0.44 14.92 7.02
CA GLY A 52 -0.26 15.24 5.77
C GLY A 52 0.09 14.28 4.64
N HIS A 53 1.36 13.88 4.52
CA HIS A 53 1.77 12.84 3.57
C HIS A 53 1.16 11.49 3.94
N MET A 54 1.11 11.17 5.24
CA MET A 54 0.52 9.91 5.71
C MET A 54 -0.97 9.83 5.35
N LEU A 55 -1.71 10.92 5.54
CA LEU A 55 -3.12 11.00 5.14
C LEU A 55 -3.30 10.79 3.64
N ASN A 56 -2.53 11.52 2.82
CA ASN A 56 -2.60 11.41 1.36
C ASN A 56 -2.29 9.99 0.88
N ASN A 57 -1.20 9.40 1.36
CA ASN A 57 -0.80 8.04 0.98
C ASN A 57 -1.79 6.98 1.48
N THR A 58 -2.37 7.16 2.66
CA THR A 58 -3.38 6.22 3.20
C THR A 58 -4.64 6.19 2.33
N ILE A 59 -5.13 7.36 1.90
CA ILE A 59 -6.30 7.45 1.02
C ILE A 59 -6.00 6.74 -0.32
N GLN A 60 -4.83 7.00 -0.90
CA GLN A 60 -4.42 6.37 -2.16
C GLN A 60 -4.27 4.85 -2.01
N ASP A 61 -3.63 4.35 -0.95
CA ASP A 61 -3.47 2.92 -0.69
C ASP A 61 -4.83 2.20 -0.54
N VAL A 62 -5.79 2.82 0.16
CA VAL A 62 -7.15 2.27 0.29
C VAL A 62 -7.84 2.15 -1.08
N LEU A 63 -7.73 3.17 -1.92
CA LEU A 63 -8.31 3.15 -3.27
C LEU A 63 -7.67 2.08 -4.16
N ILE A 64 -6.34 1.95 -4.10
CA ILE A 64 -5.59 0.92 -4.83
C ILE A 64 -6.00 -0.49 -4.37
N ARG A 65 -6.08 -0.74 -3.07
CA ARG A 65 -6.52 -2.03 -2.52
C ARG A 65 -7.95 -2.36 -2.95
N ARG A 66 -8.85 -1.38 -2.90
CA ARG A 66 -10.23 -1.55 -3.38
C ARG A 66 -10.28 -1.88 -4.87
N ALA A 67 -9.50 -1.19 -5.70
CA ALA A 67 -9.43 -1.46 -7.14
C ALA A 67 -8.93 -2.89 -7.42
N ARG A 68 -7.90 -3.36 -6.70
CA ARG A 68 -7.43 -4.77 -6.79
C ARG A 68 -8.52 -5.76 -6.42
N LEU A 69 -9.28 -5.50 -5.35
CA LEU A 69 -10.41 -6.34 -4.93
C LEU A 69 -11.56 -6.35 -5.95
N GLN A 70 -11.71 -5.27 -6.74
CA GLN A 70 -12.67 -5.20 -7.84
C GLN A 70 -12.17 -5.85 -9.14
N GLY A 71 -10.97 -6.47 -9.13
CA GLY A 71 -10.39 -7.13 -10.29
C GLY A 71 -9.72 -6.19 -11.29
N LYS A 72 -9.51 -4.91 -10.94
CA LYS A 72 -8.81 -3.94 -11.79
C LYS A 72 -7.29 -4.15 -11.76
N ASN A 73 -6.61 -3.74 -12.83
CA ASN A 73 -5.16 -3.63 -12.86
C ASN A 73 -4.73 -2.35 -12.13
N ALA A 74 -4.53 -2.46 -10.82
CA ALA A 74 -4.25 -1.31 -9.98
C ALA A 74 -2.75 -1.02 -9.83
N CYS A 75 -2.29 0.10 -10.41
CA CYS A 75 -0.92 0.55 -10.34
C CYS A 75 -0.80 1.79 -9.44
N TRP A 76 0.12 1.75 -8.49
CA TRP A 76 0.43 2.88 -7.62
C TRP A 76 1.87 3.31 -7.90
N VAL A 77 2.03 4.41 -8.63
CA VAL A 77 3.32 4.86 -9.13
C VAL A 77 3.95 5.79 -8.10
N PRO A 78 5.10 5.44 -7.51
CA PRO A 78 5.79 6.27 -6.53
C PRO A 78 6.43 7.53 -7.11
#